data_AF-K5VCQ4-F1
#
_entry.id   AF-K5VCQ4-F1
#
_cell.length_a   1.000
_cell.length_b   1.000
_cell.length_c   1.000
_cell.angle_alpha   90.00
_cell.angle_beta   90.00
_cell.angle_gamma   90.00
#
_symmetry.space_group_name_H-M   'P 1'
#
loop_
_entity.id
_entity.type
_entity.pdbx_description
1 polymer ?
#
loop_
_entity_poly.entity_id
_entity_poly.type
_entity_poly.pdbx_seq_one_letter_code
_entity_poly.pdbx_strand_id
1 'polypeptide(L)'
;MASAAAKYPSFVIPVPRDASQTAEGQRAYEVYFMEWAFHGSPAEPIANAELFQEPQTSTNPQISTVLFTPLQEYKLRNSFATPYLVLTYHTDLARSHGVVLLRGEITPSSGAAVAANGDSRYLLNQEDAQLLAMGMQKFYLWKDEHADGAKLLKAFHENPAEFEWEGLLKHADFSA
;
A
#
# COMPACT_ATOMS: atom_id res chain seq x y z
N MET A 1 -2.25 -2.57 -12.69
CA MET A 1 -2.23 -2.56 -11.21
C MET A 1 -2.85 -3.82 -10.62
N ALA A 2 -4.18 -4.01 -10.63
CA ALA A 2 -4.81 -5.15 -9.93
C ALA A 2 -4.29 -6.54 -10.39
N SER A 3 -4.04 -6.74 -11.68
CA SER A 3 -3.44 -7.99 -12.20
C SER A 3 -2.02 -8.23 -11.70
N ALA A 4 -1.18 -7.19 -11.67
CA ALA A 4 0.18 -7.27 -11.14
C ALA A 4 0.16 -7.52 -9.62
N ALA A 5 -0.75 -6.86 -8.90
CA ALA A 5 -0.98 -7.06 -7.47
C ALA A 5 -1.45 -8.48 -7.13
N ALA A 6 -2.30 -9.09 -7.96
CA ALA A 6 -2.72 -10.47 -7.78
C ALA A 6 -1.58 -11.48 -7.99
N LYS A 7 -0.63 -11.19 -8.88
CA LYS A 7 0.56 -12.04 -9.10
C LYS A 7 1.64 -11.82 -8.03
N TYR A 8 1.82 -10.58 -7.61
CA TYR A 8 2.87 -10.13 -6.70
C TYR A 8 2.25 -9.40 -5.50
N PRO A 9 1.66 -10.13 -4.55
CA PRO A 9 0.82 -9.54 -3.51
C PRO A 9 1.62 -8.84 -2.40
N SER A 10 2.94 -8.98 -2.33
CA SER A 10 3.71 -8.40 -1.22
C SER A 10 4.96 -7.67 -1.73
N PHE A 11 5.32 -6.53 -1.15
CA PHE A 11 6.55 -5.84 -1.54
C PHE A 11 7.10 -4.99 -0.40
N VAL A 12 8.19 -4.27 -0.64
CA VAL A 12 8.77 -3.33 0.32
C VAL A 12 8.88 -1.95 -0.31
N ILE A 13 8.46 -0.92 0.43
CA ILE A 13 8.48 0.47 -0.01
C ILE A 13 9.37 1.27 0.96
N PRO A 14 10.46 1.89 0.50
CA PRO A 14 11.29 2.76 1.31
C PRO A 14 10.69 4.17 1.37
N VAL A 15 10.62 4.73 2.56
CA VAL A 15 10.22 6.12 2.82
C VAL A 15 11.44 6.88 3.34
N PRO A 16 11.85 7.99 2.69
CA PRO A 16 13.00 8.76 3.14
C PRO A 16 12.74 9.42 4.49
N ARG A 17 13.78 9.50 5.31
CA ARG A 17 13.81 10.24 6.58
C ARG A 17 14.75 11.44 6.46
N ASP A 18 14.39 12.55 7.09
CA ASP A 18 15.23 13.74 7.08
C ASP A 18 16.57 13.47 7.76
N ALA A 19 17.64 13.95 7.13
CA ALA A 19 19.04 13.68 7.49
C ALA A 19 19.51 14.38 8.78
N SER A 20 18.60 14.90 9.62
CA SER A 20 18.95 15.60 10.86
C SER A 20 19.57 14.69 11.93
N GLN A 21 19.65 13.38 11.69
CA GLN A 21 20.20 12.39 12.62
C GLN A 21 21.34 11.52 12.05
N THR A 22 21.76 11.68 10.79
CA THR A 22 22.86 10.90 10.21
C THR A 22 24.11 11.75 10.01
N ALA A 23 25.20 11.35 10.68
CA ALA A 23 26.55 11.74 10.28
C ALA A 23 26.84 11.13 8.89
N GLU A 24 27.44 11.89 7.98
CA GLU A 24 27.93 11.47 6.65
C GLU A 24 26.99 11.56 5.42
N GLY A 25 26.04 12.50 5.38
CA GLY A 25 25.42 12.91 4.10
C GLY A 25 24.59 11.83 3.37
N GLN A 26 24.39 10.67 3.97
CA GLN A 26 23.53 9.60 3.48
C GLN A 26 22.10 9.79 4.02
N ARG A 27 21.13 9.69 3.11
CA ARG A 27 19.69 9.77 3.44
C ARG A 27 19.29 8.47 4.14
N ALA A 28 18.70 8.58 5.33
CA ALA A 28 18.14 7.44 6.02
C ALA A 28 16.78 7.06 5.40
N TYR A 29 16.44 5.78 5.46
CA TYR A 29 15.16 5.28 4.95
C TYR A 29 14.49 4.40 6.00
N GLU A 30 13.19 4.56 6.15
CA GLU A 30 12.35 3.60 6.85
C GLU A 30 11.61 2.74 5.82
N VAL A 31 11.68 1.42 5.97
CA VAL A 31 11.10 0.50 4.99
C VAL A 31 9.79 -0.06 5.53
N TYR A 32 8.74 0.02 4.72
CA TYR A 32 7.44 -0.55 4.99
C TYR A 32 7.24 -1.81 4.16
N PHE A 33 6.81 -2.88 4.80
CA PHE A 33 6.28 -4.05 4.13
C PHE A 33 4.85 -3.75 3.69
N MET A 34 4.54 -4.03 2.42
CA MET A 34 3.20 -3.87 1.86
C MET A 34 2.60 -5.21 1.47
N GLU A 35 1.31 -5.39 1.71
CA GLU A 35 0.58 -6.62 1.37
C GLU A 35 -0.78 -6.30 0.75
N TRP A 36 -1.10 -6.95 -0.37
CA TRP A 36 -2.40 -6.90 -1.04
C TRP A 36 -3.31 -8.02 -0.54
N ALA A 37 -4.53 -7.66 -0.20
CA ALA A 37 -5.64 -8.57 0.07
C ALA A 37 -6.77 -8.32 -0.94
N PHE A 38 -7.41 -9.39 -1.41
CA PHE A 38 -8.53 -9.33 -2.35
C PHE A 38 -9.78 -9.94 -1.72
N HIS A 39 -10.91 -9.24 -1.81
CA HIS A 39 -12.13 -9.55 -1.05
C HIS A 39 -13.32 -9.97 -1.93
N GLY A 40 -13.06 -10.37 -3.17
CA GLY A 40 -14.12 -10.68 -4.13
C GLY A 40 -14.75 -9.43 -4.76
N SER A 41 -15.60 -9.62 -5.77
CA SER A 41 -16.29 -8.52 -6.45
C SER A 41 -17.43 -7.99 -5.57
N PRO A 42 -17.68 -6.67 -5.57
CA PRO A 42 -18.80 -6.09 -4.82
C PRO A 42 -20.13 -6.65 -5.32
N ALA A 43 -21.15 -6.64 -4.49
CA ALA A 43 -22.51 -6.96 -4.92
C ALA A 43 -23.06 -5.87 -5.85
N GLU A 44 -23.91 -6.22 -6.82
CA GLU A 44 -24.60 -5.19 -7.60
C GLU A 44 -25.65 -4.47 -6.73
N PRO A 45 -25.70 -3.13 -6.76
CA PRO A 45 -26.74 -2.40 -6.06
C PRO A 45 -28.08 -2.61 -6.77
N ILE A 46 -29.04 -3.23 -6.07
CA ILE A 46 -30.40 -3.47 -6.59
C ILE A 46 -31.34 -2.49 -5.88
N ALA A 47 -31.96 -1.59 -6.65
CA ALA A 47 -32.86 -0.56 -6.10
C ALA A 47 -34.08 -1.14 -5.37
N ASN A 48 -34.46 -2.38 -5.71
CA ASN A 48 -35.64 -3.08 -5.22
C ASN A 48 -35.26 -4.40 -4.51
N ALA A 49 -34.10 -4.45 -3.86
CA ALA A 49 -33.62 -5.67 -3.21
C ALA A 49 -34.62 -6.15 -2.13
N GLU A 50 -35.06 -7.41 -2.20
CA GLU A 50 -35.72 -8.03 -1.05
C GLU A 50 -34.69 -8.26 0.06
N LEU A 51 -35.08 -8.00 1.32
CA LEU A 51 -34.19 -8.02 2.49
C LEU A 51 -33.40 -9.33 2.71
N PHE A 52 -33.88 -10.44 2.13
CA PHE A 52 -33.30 -11.78 2.29
C PHE A 52 -32.77 -12.37 0.99
N GLN A 53 -32.73 -11.59 -0.09
CA GLN A 53 -32.21 -12.06 -1.37
C GLN A 53 -30.68 -12.12 -1.31
N GLU A 54 -30.10 -13.24 -1.74
CA GLU A 54 -28.64 -13.35 -1.82
C GLU A 54 -28.08 -12.31 -2.80
N PRO A 55 -27.04 -11.56 -2.40
CA PRO A 55 -26.43 -10.56 -3.26
C PRO A 55 -25.85 -11.21 -4.52
N GLN A 56 -26.23 -10.73 -5.69
CA GLN A 56 -25.61 -11.18 -6.93
C GLN A 56 -24.21 -10.57 -7.07
N THR A 57 -23.24 -11.43 -7.37
CA THR A 57 -21.85 -11.01 -7.63
C THR A 57 -21.82 -10.12 -8.86
N SER A 58 -21.30 -8.90 -8.72
CA SER A 58 -21.19 -7.99 -9.86
C SER A 58 -20.13 -8.42 -10.84
N THR A 59 -20.24 -7.89 -12.06
CA THR A 59 -19.17 -8.00 -13.04
C THR A 59 -17.95 -7.14 -12.67
N ASN A 60 -18.03 -6.22 -11.70
CA ASN A 60 -16.93 -5.34 -11.33
C ASN A 60 -15.68 -6.11 -10.86
N PRO A 61 -14.47 -5.51 -10.98
CA PRO A 61 -13.26 -6.09 -10.41
C PRO A 61 -13.37 -6.32 -8.90
N GLN A 62 -12.49 -7.15 -8.35
CA GLN A 62 -12.47 -7.42 -6.92
C GLN A 62 -12.11 -6.17 -6.11
N ILE A 63 -12.74 -6.02 -4.94
CA ILE A 63 -12.29 -5.07 -3.92
C ILE A 63 -10.91 -5.53 -3.45
N SER A 64 -9.99 -4.57 -3.31
CA SER A 64 -8.64 -4.85 -2.84
C SER A 64 -8.24 -3.91 -1.72
N THR A 65 -7.52 -4.44 -0.74
CA THR A 65 -6.96 -3.68 0.38
C THR A 65 -5.44 -3.85 0.41
N VAL A 66 -4.73 -2.79 0.75
CA VAL A 66 -3.27 -2.76 0.92
C VAL A 66 -2.95 -2.40 2.35
N LEU A 67 -2.16 -3.24 3.00
CA LEU A 67 -1.66 -3.02 4.35
C LEU A 67 -0.21 -2.55 4.26
N PHE A 68 0.13 -1.45 4.92
CA PHE A 68 1.52 -1.01 5.07
C PHE A 68 1.93 -1.13 6.53
N THR A 69 2.95 -1.96 6.78
CA THR A 69 3.45 -2.28 8.12
C THR A 69 4.93 -1.98 8.16
N PRO A 70 5.47 -1.25 9.17
CA PRO A 70 6.91 -1.07 9.29
C PRO A 70 7.64 -2.41 9.27
N LEU A 71 8.63 -2.56 8.40
CA LEU A 71 9.30 -3.85 8.17
C LEU A 71 9.97 -4.37 9.45
N GLN A 72 10.49 -3.46 10.28
CA GLN A 72 11.09 -3.82 11.57
C GLN A 72 10.04 -4.41 12.53
N GLU A 73 8.83 -3.85 12.59
CA GLU A 73 7.76 -4.38 13.43
C GLU A 73 7.25 -5.72 12.88
N TYR A 74 7.07 -5.82 11.57
CA TYR A 74 6.67 -7.07 10.91
C TYR A 74 7.68 -8.19 11.20
N LYS A 75 8.99 -7.92 11.16
CA LYS A 75 10.01 -8.92 11.51
C LYS A 75 9.93 -9.39 12.97
N LEU A 76 9.44 -8.55 13.87
CA LEU A 76 9.31 -8.89 15.30
C LEU A 76 8.01 -9.62 15.62
N ARG A 77 6.91 -9.28 14.93
CA ARG A 77 5.54 -9.74 15.28
C ARG A 77 4.84 -10.54 14.18
N ASN A 78 5.42 -10.64 12.99
CA ASN A 78 4.83 -11.24 11.79
C ASN A 78 3.39 -10.74 11.56
N SER A 79 2.44 -11.65 11.38
CA SER A 79 1.02 -11.37 11.13
C SER A 79 0.29 -10.65 12.27
N PHE A 80 0.92 -10.50 13.45
CA PHE A 80 0.38 -9.73 14.57
C PHE A 80 0.90 -8.30 14.63
N ALA A 81 1.75 -7.89 13.68
CA ALA A 81 2.20 -6.52 13.55
C ALA A 81 1.03 -5.60 13.14
N THR A 82 1.00 -4.40 13.71
CA THR A 82 -0.08 -3.46 13.41
C THR A 82 0.24 -2.71 12.12
N PRO A 83 -0.60 -2.76 11.08
CA PRO A 83 -0.39 -1.92 9.91
C PRO A 83 -0.59 -0.45 10.28
N TYR A 84 0.29 0.42 9.80
CA TYR A 84 0.26 1.85 10.06
C TYR A 84 -0.67 2.59 9.11
N LEU A 85 -0.79 2.08 7.87
CA LEU A 85 -1.67 2.60 6.84
C LEU A 85 -2.41 1.43 6.17
N VAL A 86 -3.72 1.61 6.00
CA VAL A 86 -4.59 0.69 5.26
C VAL A 86 -5.23 1.46 4.10
N LEU A 87 -5.04 0.99 2.87
CA LEU A 87 -5.68 1.56 1.67
C LEU A 87 -6.69 0.56 1.11
N THR A 88 -7.95 0.94 0.98
CA THR A 88 -9.00 0.10 0.38
C THR A 88 -9.50 0.71 -0.92
N TYR A 89 -9.54 -0.11 -1.96
CA TYR A 89 -10.04 0.22 -3.29
C TYR A 89 -11.42 -0.39 -3.50
N HIS A 90 -12.44 0.46 -3.50
CA HIS A 90 -13.83 0.11 -3.78
C HIS A 90 -14.08 0.22 -5.29
N THR A 91 -14.41 -0.91 -5.89
CA THR A 91 -14.54 -1.09 -7.35
C THR A 91 -16.00 -1.06 -7.82
N ASP A 92 -16.93 -0.72 -6.94
CA ASP A 92 -18.38 -0.70 -7.16
C ASP A 92 -18.79 0.14 -8.39
N LEU A 93 -18.08 1.24 -8.62
CA LEU A 93 -18.34 2.19 -9.71
C LEU A 93 -17.43 1.99 -10.93
N ALA A 94 -16.59 0.94 -10.93
CA ALA A 94 -15.54 0.78 -11.92
C ALA A 94 -16.09 0.59 -13.33
N ARG A 95 -17.14 -0.24 -13.51
CA ARG A 95 -17.74 -0.45 -14.84
C ARG A 95 -18.80 0.58 -15.20
N SER A 96 -19.58 1.02 -14.23
CA SER A 96 -20.69 1.96 -14.48
C SER A 96 -20.20 3.38 -14.75
N HIS A 97 -19.17 3.84 -14.03
CA HIS A 97 -18.68 5.21 -14.11
C HIS A 97 -17.20 5.32 -14.48
N GLY A 98 -16.48 4.20 -14.61
CA GLY A 98 -15.04 4.23 -14.89
C GLY A 98 -14.20 4.71 -13.71
N VAL A 99 -14.73 4.70 -12.48
CA VAL A 99 -14.08 5.25 -11.29
C VAL A 99 -13.93 4.17 -10.22
N VAL A 100 -12.78 4.16 -9.55
CA VAL A 100 -12.51 3.36 -8.34
C VAL A 100 -12.32 4.32 -7.18
N LEU A 101 -13.04 4.09 -6.08
CA LEU A 101 -12.93 4.92 -4.89
C LEU A 101 -11.82 4.37 -3.98
N LEU A 102 -10.91 5.24 -3.55
CA LEU A 102 -9.83 4.90 -2.63
C LEU A 102 -10.13 5.49 -1.25
N ARG A 103 -10.08 4.64 -0.22
CA ARG A 103 -10.14 5.06 1.19
C ARG A 103 -8.84 4.70 1.88
N GLY A 104 -8.15 5.70 2.42
CA GLY A 104 -6.98 5.50 3.26
C GLY A 104 -7.30 5.72 4.74
N GLU A 105 -6.82 4.82 5.60
CA GLU A 105 -6.96 4.90 7.05
C GLU A 105 -5.59 4.79 7.71
N ILE A 106 -5.28 5.73 8.60
CA ILE A 106 -4.04 5.70 9.39
C ILE A 106 -4.39 5.21 10.79
N THR A 107 -3.63 4.23 11.28
CA THR A 107 -3.88 3.65 12.61
C THR A 107 -3.59 4.68 13.71
N PRO A 108 -4.54 4.90 14.64
CA PRO A 108 -4.33 5.79 15.77
C PRO A 108 -3.29 5.21 16.74
N SER A 109 -2.50 6.09 17.36
CA SER A 109 -1.54 5.68 18.38
C SER A 109 -2.27 5.34 19.68
N SER A 110 -2.08 4.11 20.18
CA SER A 110 -2.71 3.61 21.42
C SER A 110 -2.27 4.35 22.70
N GLY A 111 -1.29 5.26 22.61
CA GLY A 111 -0.83 6.11 23.71
C GLY A 111 -1.29 7.57 23.65
N ALA A 112 -2.10 7.96 22.67
CA ALA A 112 -2.53 9.34 22.47
C ALA A 112 -3.63 9.76 23.47
N ALA A 113 -3.29 9.81 24.76
CA ALA A 113 -3.99 10.68 25.69
C ALA A 113 -3.76 12.12 25.20
N VAL A 114 -4.81 12.73 24.64
CA VAL A 114 -4.96 14.14 24.24
C VAL A 114 -3.69 14.98 24.47
N ALA A 115 -2.68 14.79 23.61
CA ALA A 115 -1.47 15.58 23.70
C ALA A 115 -1.88 17.04 23.43
N ALA A 116 -1.51 17.95 24.32
CA ALA A 116 -1.88 19.36 24.25
C ALA A 116 -1.45 20.05 22.93
N ASN A 117 -0.59 19.39 22.15
CA ASN A 117 -0.16 19.74 20.81
C ASN A 117 -0.49 18.56 19.87
N GLY A 118 -1.42 18.74 18.94
CA GLY A 118 -2.22 17.68 18.29
C GLY A 118 -1.54 16.67 17.34
N ASP A 119 -0.22 16.50 17.40
CA ASP A 119 0.58 15.75 16.41
C ASP A 119 0.76 14.25 16.71
N SER A 120 0.67 13.79 17.97
CA SER A 120 0.95 12.38 18.32
C SER A 120 -0.26 11.43 18.25
N ARG A 121 -1.30 11.76 17.47
CA ARG A 121 -2.55 10.98 17.45
C ARG A 121 -2.50 9.72 16.60
N TYR A 122 -1.58 9.65 15.64
CA TYR A 122 -1.51 8.57 14.65
C TYR A 122 -0.10 7.98 14.58
N LEU A 123 0.00 6.71 14.18
CA LEU A 123 1.29 5.99 14.07
C LEU A 123 2.11 6.41 12.84
N LEU A 124 1.47 7.07 11.88
CA LEU A 124 2.08 7.57 10.65
C LEU A 124 1.61 9.00 10.40
N ASN A 125 2.50 9.86 9.89
CA ASN A 125 2.10 11.19 9.45
C ASN A 125 1.41 11.12 8.07
N GLN A 126 0.72 12.19 7.67
CA GLN A 126 -0.04 12.19 6.42
C GLN A 126 0.86 12.25 5.17
N GLU A 127 2.03 12.86 5.25
CA GLU A 127 2.98 12.97 4.14
C GLU A 127 3.57 11.60 3.78
N ASP A 128 4.05 10.85 4.77
CA ASP A 128 4.51 9.47 4.64
C ASP A 128 3.42 8.58 4.04
N ALA A 129 2.17 8.76 4.48
CA ALA A 129 1.06 7.98 3.95
C ALA A 129 0.86 8.23 2.44
N GLN A 130 1.03 9.48 1.99
CA GLN A 130 0.99 9.81 0.57
C GLN A 130 2.19 9.23 -0.18
N LEU A 131 3.40 9.33 0.39
CA LEU A 131 4.61 8.74 -0.21
C LEU A 131 4.49 7.22 -0.36
N LEU A 132 3.93 6.52 0.62
CA LEU A 132 3.67 5.08 0.54
C LEU A 132 2.67 4.74 -0.59
N ALA A 133 1.57 5.49 -0.68
CA ALA A 133 0.58 5.29 -1.74
C ALA A 133 1.18 5.54 -3.14
N MET A 134 1.96 6.62 -3.29
CA MET A 134 2.65 6.94 -4.55
C MET A 134 3.74 5.92 -4.87
N GLY A 135 4.50 5.46 -3.87
CA GLY A 135 5.56 4.46 -4.02
C GLY A 135 4.99 3.16 -4.54
N MET A 136 3.94 2.64 -3.89
CA MET A 136 3.20 1.48 -4.39
C MET A 136 2.74 1.70 -5.84
N GLN A 137 2.15 2.84 -6.17
CA GLN A 137 1.73 3.11 -7.55
C GLN A 137 2.91 3.03 -8.54
N LYS A 138 4.08 3.59 -8.18
CA LYS A 138 5.28 3.56 -9.01
C LYS A 138 5.73 2.13 -9.35
N PHE A 139 5.60 1.21 -8.39
CA PHE A 139 5.95 -0.20 -8.60
C PHE A 139 4.83 -1.05 -9.21
N TYR A 140 3.55 -0.69 -9.12
CA TYR A 140 2.44 -1.52 -9.62
C TYR A 140 1.69 -0.95 -10.84
N LEU A 141 1.99 0.29 -11.23
CA LEU A 141 1.37 1.00 -12.35
C LEU A 141 2.35 1.17 -13.52
N TRP A 142 2.93 0.07 -13.97
CA TRP A 142 3.73 0.06 -15.19
C TRP A 142 2.85 -0.04 -16.44
N LYS A 143 3.22 0.70 -17.49
CA LYS A 143 2.65 0.54 -18.85
C LYS A 143 3.39 -0.51 -19.68
N ASP A 144 4.66 -0.73 -19.33
CA ASP A 144 5.56 -1.68 -19.98
C ASP A 144 6.14 -2.62 -18.92
N GLU A 145 6.11 -3.93 -19.19
CA GLU A 145 6.71 -4.95 -18.32
C GLU A 145 8.23 -4.86 -18.22
N HIS A 146 8.88 -4.05 -19.05
CA HIS A 146 10.32 -3.78 -19.01
C HIS A 146 10.70 -2.51 -18.25
N ALA A 147 9.74 -1.81 -17.65
CA ALA A 147 10.03 -0.71 -16.72
C ALA A 147 10.96 -1.19 -15.58
N ASP A 148 11.68 -0.28 -14.94
CA ASP A 148 12.60 -0.67 -13.86
C ASP A 148 11.85 -1.15 -12.62
N GLY A 149 10.74 -0.49 -12.25
CA GLY A 149 9.83 -0.94 -11.18
C GLY A 149 9.27 -2.35 -11.46
N ALA A 150 8.78 -2.56 -12.69
CA ALA A 150 8.82 -3.81 -13.46
C ALA A 150 9.61 -4.97 -12.86
N LYS A 151 10.89 -4.89 -13.21
CA LYS A 151 11.92 -5.88 -12.99
C LYS A 151 12.21 -6.03 -11.51
N LEU A 152 12.23 -4.94 -10.74
CA LEU A 152 12.46 -4.98 -9.30
C LEU A 152 11.37 -5.76 -8.56
N LEU A 153 10.09 -5.53 -8.89
CA LEU A 153 8.99 -6.26 -8.28
C LEU A 153 9.00 -7.75 -8.66
N LYS A 154 9.31 -8.07 -9.93
CA LYS A 154 9.44 -9.45 -10.41
C LYS A 154 10.63 -10.16 -9.75
N ALA A 155 11.80 -9.54 -9.73
CA ALA A 155 13.02 -10.09 -9.11
C ALA A 155 12.80 -10.35 -7.61
N PHE A 156 12.11 -9.45 -6.90
CA PHE A 156 11.80 -9.65 -5.48
C PHE A 156 11.01 -10.93 -5.19
N HIS A 157 10.11 -11.35 -6.10
CA HIS A 157 9.28 -12.54 -5.90
C HIS A 157 9.85 -13.81 -6.54
N GLU A 158 10.42 -13.70 -7.75
CA GLU A 158 10.81 -14.84 -8.57
C GLU A 158 12.29 -15.20 -8.38
N ASN A 159 13.17 -14.19 -8.28
CA ASN A 159 14.63 -14.37 -8.15
C ASN A 159 15.22 -13.44 -7.05
N PRO A 160 15.00 -13.71 -5.76
CA PRO A 160 15.45 -12.82 -4.68
C PRO A 160 16.97 -12.59 -4.64
N ALA A 161 17.76 -13.52 -5.21
CA ALA A 161 19.22 -13.38 -5.30
C ALA A 161 19.66 -12.27 -6.27
N GLU A 162 18.82 -11.93 -7.26
CA GLU A 162 19.06 -10.86 -8.24
C GLU A 162 18.48 -9.51 -7.79
N PHE A 163 17.83 -9.47 -6.61
CA PHE A 163 17.18 -8.27 -6.12
C PHE A 163 18.20 -7.29 -5.50
N GLU A 164 18.33 -6.11 -6.10
CA GLU A 164 19.20 -5.04 -5.63
C GLU A 164 18.42 -3.94 -4.90
N TRP A 165 18.66 -3.80 -3.59
CA TRP A 165 18.01 -2.77 -2.76
C TRP A 165 18.43 -1.33 -3.15
N GLU A 166 19.62 -1.15 -3.72
CA GLU A 166 20.07 0.15 -4.23
C GLU A 166 19.20 0.61 -5.41
N GLY A 167 18.85 -0.32 -6.30
CA GLY A 167 17.91 -0.10 -7.39
C GLY A 167 16.51 0.26 -6.88
N LEU A 168 16.06 -0.37 -5.79
CA LEU A 168 14.82 -0.01 -5.10
C LEU A 168 14.84 1.44 -4.64
N LEU A 169 15.89 1.88 -3.94
CA LEU A 169 15.99 3.27 -3.45
C LEU A 169 16.01 4.28 -4.60
N LYS A 170 16.80 4.02 -5.63
CA LYS A 170 16.89 4.87 -6.81
C LYS A 170 15.54 5.00 -7.52
N HIS A 171 14.80 3.90 -7.64
CA HIS A 171 13.49 3.91 -8.25
C HIS A 171 12.42 4.51 -7.34
N ALA A 172 12.54 4.38 -6.03
CA ALA A 172 11.57 4.94 -5.07
C ALA A 172 11.75 6.45 -4.84
N ASP A 173 12.89 7.04 -5.20
CA ASP A 173 13.11 8.46 -4.99
C ASP A 173 12.07 9.32 -5.73
N PHE A 174 11.50 10.29 -5.00
CA PHE A 174 10.43 11.16 -5.47
C PHE A 174 10.95 12.55 -5.90
N SER A 175 12.27 12.82 -5.76
CA SER A 175 12.87 14.11 -6.10
C SER A 175 13.30 14.27 -7.57
N ALA A 176 12.59 13.63 -8.51
CA ALA A 176 12.90 13.68 -9.94
C ALA A 176 12.06 14.73 -10.69
#